data_AF-A0A8E0MEV4-F1
#
_entry.id   AF-A0A8E0MEV4-F1
#
_cell.length_a   1.000
_cell.length_b   1.000
_cell.length_c   1.000
_cell.angle_alpha   90.00
_cell.angle_beta   90.00
_cell.angle_gamma   90.00
#
_symmetry.space_group_name_H-M   'P 1'
#
loop_
_entity.id
_entity.type
_entity.pdbx_description
1 polymer ?
#
loop_
_entity_poly.entity_id
_entity_poly.type
_entity_poly.pdbx_seq_one_letter_code
_entity_poly.pdbx_strand_id
1 'polypeptide(L)'
;MLAKPAAQFTLEEAQAEVEKLRKQLNQWRLEYYTKDAPTVTDNVYDDHYRDLQALEAAYPKLVTPDSPTQEVGDVINSDFAKVQHPIPMLSMGDVFRSKS
;
A
#
# COMPACT_ATOMS: atom_id res chain seq x y z
N MET A 1 -1.82 8.18 4.05
CA MET A 1 -3.16 8.41 4.62
C MET A 1 -3.85 9.53 3.88
N LEU A 2 -4.95 9.20 3.21
CA LEU A 2 -5.75 10.16 2.43
C LEU A 2 -6.28 11.29 3.30
N ALA A 3 -6.24 12.51 2.77
CA ALA A 3 -6.74 13.71 3.47
C ALA A 3 -8.28 13.75 3.57
N LYS A 4 -8.97 12.98 2.73
CA LYS A 4 -10.43 12.88 2.65
C LYS A 4 -10.83 11.49 2.12
N PRO A 5 -12.10 11.06 2.26
CA PRO A 5 -12.56 9.81 1.65
C PRO A 5 -12.32 9.80 0.14
N ALA A 6 -11.92 8.64 -0.42
CA ALA A 6 -11.62 8.49 -1.85
C ALA A 6 -12.75 9.03 -2.76
N ALA A 7 -14.01 8.79 -2.39
CA ALA A 7 -15.18 9.27 -3.13
C ALA A 7 -15.35 10.81 -3.17
N GLN A 8 -14.60 11.57 -2.36
CA GLN A 8 -14.65 13.04 -2.30
C GLN A 8 -13.52 13.72 -3.09
N PHE A 9 -12.68 12.95 -3.81
CA PHE A 9 -11.69 13.50 -4.72
C PHE A 9 -12.34 13.92 -6.05
N THR A 10 -11.75 14.89 -6.76
CA THR A 10 -12.00 15.01 -8.21
C THR A 10 -11.15 14.00 -8.96
N LEU A 11 -11.41 13.80 -10.25
CA LEU A 11 -10.59 12.89 -11.06
C LEU A 11 -9.12 13.35 -11.11
N GLU A 12 -8.89 14.65 -11.22
CA GLU A 12 -7.55 15.24 -11.27
C GLU A 12 -6.81 15.10 -9.93
N GLU A 13 -7.50 15.35 -8.81
CA GLU A 13 -6.91 15.16 -7.48
C GLU A 13 -6.61 13.68 -7.21
N ALA A 14 -7.54 12.79 -7.58
CA ALA A 14 -7.36 11.35 -7.44
C ALA A 14 -6.18 10.86 -8.29
N GLN A 15 -6.04 11.35 -9.53
CA GLN A 15 -4.90 11.01 -10.38
C GLN A 15 -3.57 11.41 -9.74
N ALA A 16 -3.46 12.66 -9.25
CA ALA A 16 -2.24 13.13 -8.61
C ALA A 16 -1.89 12.31 -7.36
N GLU A 17 -2.88 11.95 -6.53
CA GLU A 17 -2.64 11.16 -5.33
C GLU A 17 -2.32 9.69 -5.65
N VAL A 18 -2.97 9.09 -6.65
CA VAL A 18 -2.66 7.75 -7.15
C VAL A 18 -1.20 7.67 -7.64
N GLU A 19 -0.76 8.62 -8.48
CA GLU A 19 0.61 8.64 -9.00
C GLU A 19 1.65 8.76 -7.87
N LYS A 20 1.37 9.61 -6.87
CA LYS A 20 2.21 9.77 -5.69
C LYS A 20 2.29 8.49 -4.85
N LEU A 21 1.14 7.87 -4.55
CA LEU A 21 1.06 6.62 -3.79
C LEU A 21 1.79 5.49 -4.51
N ARG A 22 1.60 5.33 -5.81
CA ARG A 22 2.32 4.34 -6.63
C ARG A 22 3.82 4.51 -6.56
N LYS A 23 4.31 5.73 -6.76
CA LYS A 23 5.75 6.02 -6.70
C LYS A 23 6.33 5.67 -5.33
N GLN A 24 5.60 5.99 -4.26
CA GLN A 24 6.04 5.77 -2.90
C GLN A 24 6.04 4.28 -2.52
N LEU A 25 4.97 3.56 -2.83
CA LEU A 25 4.88 2.10 -2.63
C LEU A 25 5.96 1.35 -3.42
N ASN A 26 6.21 1.75 -4.67
CA ASN A 26 7.28 1.17 -5.50
C ASN A 26 8.67 1.47 -4.93
N GLN A 27 8.90 2.68 -4.41
CA GLN A 27 10.16 3.04 -3.77
C GLN A 27 10.40 2.17 -2.52
N TRP A 28 9.40 2.05 -1.63
CA TRP A 28 9.52 1.23 -0.43
C TRP A 28 9.75 -0.24 -0.74
N ARG A 29 9.07 -0.76 -1.78
CA ARG A 29 9.30 -2.11 -2.27
C ARG A 29 10.73 -2.28 -2.80
N LEU A 30 11.25 -1.32 -3.56
CA LEU A 30 12.63 -1.36 -4.06
C LEU A 30 13.64 -1.32 -2.91
N GLU A 31 13.43 -0.44 -1.93
CA GLU A 31 14.29 -0.33 -0.74
C GLU A 31 14.29 -1.63 0.06
N TYR A 32 13.13 -2.26 0.18
CA TYR A 32 12.97 -3.54 0.82
C TYR A 32 13.79 -4.64 0.11
N TYR A 33 13.72 -4.73 -1.22
CA TYR A 33 14.46 -5.76 -1.97
C TYR A 33 15.96 -5.46 -2.16
N THR A 34 16.38 -4.20 -2.12
CA THR A 34 17.73 -3.81 -2.57
C THR A 34 18.62 -3.27 -1.45
N LYS A 35 18.06 -2.65 -0.40
CA LYS A 35 18.84 -1.84 0.54
C LYS A 35 19.01 -2.43 1.94
N ASP A 36 18.40 -3.58 2.25
CA ASP A 36 18.41 -4.21 3.59
C ASP A 36 18.03 -3.22 4.73
N ALA A 37 17.33 -2.15 4.37
CA ALA A 37 17.00 -1.01 5.21
C ALA A 37 15.64 -0.44 4.78
N PRO A 38 14.53 -1.12 5.13
CA PRO A 38 13.20 -0.61 4.87
C PRO A 38 13.02 0.74 5.58
N THR A 39 12.58 1.76 4.84
CA THR A 39 12.34 3.10 5.41
C THR A 39 11.01 3.21 6.15
N VAL A 40 10.11 2.23 5.97
CA VAL A 40 8.80 2.16 6.60
C VAL A 40 8.48 0.77 7.12
N THR A 41 7.59 0.69 8.10
CA THR A 41 7.04 -0.55 8.62
C THR A 41 5.90 -1.07 7.74
N ASP A 42 5.57 -2.35 7.88
CA ASP A 42 4.47 -3.02 7.16
C ASP A 42 3.16 -2.25 7.28
N ASN A 43 2.79 -1.83 8.49
CA ASN A 43 1.54 -1.10 8.72
C ASN A 43 1.47 0.19 7.89
N VAL A 44 2.59 0.91 7.79
CA VAL A 44 2.65 2.15 7.00
C VAL A 44 2.51 1.84 5.51
N TYR A 45 3.16 0.79 5.03
CA TYR A 45 2.99 0.34 3.65
C TYR A 45 1.54 -0.08 3.37
N ASP A 46 0.96 -0.92 4.23
CA ASP A 46 -0.40 -1.43 4.11
C ASP A 46 -1.44 -0.31 4.11
N ASP A 47 -1.27 0.70 4.96
CA ASP A 47 -2.17 1.85 4.98
C ASP A 47 -2.14 2.63 3.66
N HIS A 48 -0.95 2.87 3.09
CA HIS A 48 -0.83 3.56 1.80
C HIS A 48 -1.30 2.67 0.63
N TYR A 49 -1.13 1.36 0.75
CA TYR A 49 -1.65 0.40 -0.23
C TYR A 49 -3.18 0.40 -0.24
N ARG A 50 -3.82 0.41 0.93
CA ARG A 50 -5.28 0.51 1.06
C ARG A 50 -5.82 1.84 0.55
N ASP A 51 -5.10 2.94 0.79
CA ASP A 51 -5.42 4.26 0.22
C ASP A 51 -5.43 4.22 -1.32
N LEU A 52 -4.40 3.63 -1.92
CA LEU A 52 -4.28 3.46 -3.38
C LEU A 52 -5.44 2.61 -3.91
N GLN A 53 -5.72 1.48 -3.26
CA GLN A 53 -6.82 0.59 -3.64
C GLN A 53 -8.18 1.30 -3.55
N ALA A 54 -8.40 2.12 -2.53
CA ALA A 54 -9.65 2.87 -2.37
C ALA A 54 -9.83 3.92 -3.48
N LEU A 55 -8.76 4.63 -3.84
CA LEU A 55 -8.79 5.58 -4.97
C LEU A 55 -9.04 4.87 -6.29
N GLU A 56 -8.37 3.76 -6.55
CA GLU A 56 -8.57 2.98 -7.78
C GLU A 56 -9.96 2.36 -7.88
N ALA A 57 -10.54 1.93 -6.75
CA ALA A 57 -11.91 1.45 -6.69
C ALA A 57 -12.93 2.57 -6.97
N ALA A 58 -12.67 3.78 -6.46
CA ALA A 58 -13.51 4.95 -6.72
C ALA A 58 -13.35 5.50 -8.16
N TYR A 59 -12.17 5.37 -8.74
CA TYR A 59 -11.83 5.84 -10.09
C TYR A 59 -11.19 4.73 -10.92
N PRO A 60 -11.98 3.77 -11.46
CA PRO A 60 -11.44 2.63 -12.22
C PRO A 60 -10.62 3.03 -13.46
N LYS A 61 -10.84 4.25 -13.98
CA LYS A 61 -10.06 4.81 -15.10
C LYS A 61 -8.60 5.08 -14.76
N LEU A 62 -8.26 5.19 -13.47
CA LEU A 62 -6.91 5.45 -13.01
C LEU A 62 -6.11 4.16 -12.82
N VAL A 63 -6.76 2.99 -12.82
CA VAL A 63 -6.09 1.69 -12.69
C VAL A 63 -5.17 1.47 -13.88
N THR A 64 -3.91 1.14 -13.61
CA THR A 64 -2.93 0.80 -14.65
C THR A 64 -2.31 -0.59 -14.37
N PRO A 65 -1.88 -1.32 -15.42
CA PRO A 65 -1.31 -2.66 -15.26
C PRO A 65 -0.04 -2.72 -14.41
N ASP A 66 0.70 -1.60 -14.33
CA ASP A 66 1.90 -1.42 -13.52
C ASP A 66 1.61 -0.98 -12.07
N SER A 67 0.33 -0.87 -11.69
CA SER A 67 -0.03 -0.50 -10.33
C SER A 67 0.26 -1.65 -9.35
N PRO A 68 0.83 -1.36 -8.15
CA PRO A 68 1.07 -2.36 -7.11
C PRO A 68 -0.19 -3.14 -6.69
N THR A 69 -1.38 -2.57 -6.89
CA THR A 69 -2.67 -3.19 -6.62
C THR A 69 -3.03 -4.31 -7.60
N GLN A 70 -2.54 -4.24 -8.84
CA GLN A 70 -2.83 -5.23 -9.87
C GLN A 70 -1.98 -6.50 -9.72
N GLU A 71 -0.77 -6.38 -9.17
CA GLU A 71 0.09 -7.54 -8.93
C GLU A 71 -0.47 -8.53 -7.89
N VAL A 72 -1.40 -8.08 -7.05
CA VAL A 72 -2.04 -8.89 -6.01
C VAL A 72 -3.45 -9.34 -6.45
N GLY A 73 -3.93 -8.83 -7.58
CA GLY A 73 -5.34 -8.80 -8.00
C GLY A 73 -6.02 -10.13 -8.37
N ASP A 74 -5.36 -11.28 -8.25
CA ASP A 74 -5.99 -12.58 -8.60
C ASP A 74 -6.65 -13.31 -7.42
N VAL A 75 -6.65 -12.74 -6.21
CA VAL A 75 -7.32 -13.37 -5.06
C VAL A 75 -8.36 -12.43 -4.46
N ILE A 76 -9.52 -12.36 -5.14
CA ILE A 76 -10.76 -12.00 -4.47
C ILE A 76 -11.06 -13.11 -3.46
N ASN A 77 -10.68 -12.92 -2.21
CA ASN A 77 -11.41 -13.50 -1.10
C ASN A 77 -11.33 -12.55 0.10
N SER A 78 -12.49 -11.96 0.37
CA SER A 78 -13.01 -11.58 1.66
C SER A 78 -12.27 -12.24 2.83
N ASP A 79 -11.97 -11.44 3.84
CA ASP A 79 -11.30 -11.79 5.10
C ASP A 79 -9.76 -11.89 5.05
N PHE A 80 -9.09 -10.74 5.20
CA PHE A 80 -7.80 -10.62 5.88
C PHE A 80 -6.73 -11.69 5.56
N ALA A 81 -6.68 -12.19 4.32
CA ALA A 81 -5.58 -13.05 3.91
C ALA A 81 -4.37 -12.14 3.74
N LYS A 82 -3.51 -12.08 4.78
CA LYS A 82 -2.15 -11.55 4.69
C LYS A 82 -1.58 -12.01 3.36
N VAL A 83 -1.47 -11.09 2.42
CA VAL A 83 -0.80 -11.34 1.15
C VAL A 83 0.59 -11.77 1.58
N GLN A 84 0.92 -13.05 1.36
CA GLN A 84 2.28 -13.52 1.54
C GLN A 84 3.11 -12.81 0.48
N HIS A 85 3.63 -11.63 0.83
CA HIS A 85 4.90 -11.24 0.25
C HIS A 85 5.86 -12.40 0.57
N PRO A 86 6.53 -12.98 -0.42
CA PRO A 86 7.42 -14.12 -0.21
C PRO A 86 8.53 -13.82 0.82
N ILE A 87 8.67 -12.55 1.20
CA ILE A 87 9.40 -12.09 2.36
C ILE A 87 8.53 -10.99 3.03
N PRO A 88 8.08 -11.15 4.28
CA PRO A 88 7.31 -10.12 4.97
C PRO A 88 8.21 -8.90 5.18
N MET A 89 7.69 -7.69 4.94
CA MET A 89 8.36 -6.50 5.43
C MET A 89 8.60 -6.64 6.94
N LEU A 90 9.63 -5.97 7.47
CA LEU A 90 9.94 -6.06 8.90
C LEU A 90 8.76 -5.47 9.68
N SER A 91 7.81 -6.33 10.05
CA SER A 91 6.87 -6.06 11.11
C SER A 91 7.72 -5.85 12.35
N MET A 92 7.85 -4.58 12.77
CA MET A 92 8.14 -4.28 14.17
C MET A 92 6.96 -4.83 14.94
N GLY A 93 6.96 -6.15 15.19
CA GLY A 93 6.09 -6.76 16.17
C GLY A 93 6.37 -6.00 17.46
N ASP A 94 5.34 -5.34 17.98
CA ASP A 94 5.34 -4.65 19.25
C ASP A 94 6.21 -5.40 20.27
N VAL A 95 7.45 -4.96 20.46
CA VAL A 95 8.24 -5.37 21.61
C VAL A 95 7.81 -4.48 22.77
N PHE A 96 6.53 -4.52 23.12
CA PHE A 96 6.13 -4.25 24.50
C PHE A 96 6.56 -5.45 25.34
N ARG A 97 7.86 -5.52 25.62
CA ARG A 97 8.37 -6.40 26.66
C ARG A 97 8.06 -5.72 27.99
N SER A 98 6.91 -6.06 28.57
CA SER A 98 6.71 -5.93 30.00
C SER A 98 7.74 -6.83 30.72
N LYS A 99 8.68 -6.20 31.40
CA LYS A 99 9.52 -6.66 32.53
C LYS A 99 10.73 -5.71 32.57
N SER A 100 11.00 -4.99 33.65
CA SER A 100 10.94 -5.42 35.05
C SER A 100 10.68 -4.25 35.99
#